data_AF-A0A7C7MJ67-F1
#
_entry.id   AF-A0A7C7MJ67-F1
#
_cell.length_a   1.000
_cell.length_b   1.000
_cell.length_c   1.000
_cell.angle_alpha   90.00
_cell.angle_beta   90.00
_cell.angle_gamma   90.00
#
_symmetry.space_group_name_H-M   'P 1'
#
loop_
_entity.id
_entity.type
_entity.pdbx_description
1 polymer ?
#
loop_
_entity_poly.entity_id
_entity_poly.type
_entity_poly.pdbx_seq_one_letter_code
_entity_poly.pdbx_strand_id
1 'polypeptide(L)'
;MLKINHKRDSESGMIFIASTMGVFIILSLFAFYLARFSITETRTGGYHMIDIKARNLAMTGIEHGIQLFKPSRSMSELSGSFNTGDYTVSFDTLNNESGSSLPYSNYLTIKSKATINDVERNLRLILSSMPEAFCFSYYGNNLGSVTFNEDQGTISGDMYHNGNVSTDIVLSGIKYNSTGSGGTQLTSPPSFPTLVTTSYEALLTSAASASGPYTNYALHFNSSSDQVHIPNHSDINVGTHTQRTVEAWFKVDDKTRSHKQTIYEEGGTVRGLNIYIHTNGTLYGGAWNEPGGESNWNGHWIPW
;
A
#
# COMPACT_ATOMS: atom_id res chain seq x y z
N MET A 1 31.63 -58.25 -89.60
CA MET A 1 30.63 -57.72 -88.66
C MET A 1 31.35 -57.39 -87.35
N LEU A 2 31.57 -56.10 -87.05
CA LEU A 2 32.35 -55.66 -85.88
C LEU A 2 31.64 -55.99 -84.56
N LYS A 3 32.33 -56.62 -83.61
CA LYS A 3 31.92 -56.72 -82.20
C LYS A 3 32.64 -55.63 -81.40
N ILE A 4 31.89 -54.64 -80.95
CA ILE A 4 32.38 -53.58 -80.06
C ILE A 4 32.21 -54.09 -78.61
N ASN A 5 33.32 -54.37 -77.94
CA ASN A 5 33.33 -54.65 -76.50
C ASN A 5 33.33 -53.32 -75.74
N HIS A 6 32.20 -52.97 -75.12
CA HIS A 6 32.10 -51.81 -74.24
C HIS A 6 32.52 -52.23 -72.82
N LYS A 7 33.71 -51.81 -72.38
CA LYS A 7 34.10 -51.84 -70.96
C LYS A 7 33.24 -50.81 -70.23
N ARG A 8 32.32 -51.26 -69.38
CA ARG A 8 31.67 -50.39 -68.38
C ARG A 8 32.61 -50.30 -67.18
N ASP A 9 33.38 -49.23 -67.08
CA ASP A 9 34.05 -48.89 -65.83
C ASP A 9 32.99 -48.52 -64.78
N SER A 10 33.11 -49.05 -63.57
CA SER A 10 32.10 -48.90 -62.52
C SER A 10 32.18 -47.51 -61.87
N GLU A 11 31.45 -46.53 -62.39
CA GLU A 11 31.33 -45.18 -61.78
C GLU A 11 30.57 -45.18 -60.44
N SER A 12 29.86 -46.26 -60.11
CA SER A 12 29.03 -46.36 -58.91
C SER A 12 29.82 -46.23 -57.60
N GLY A 13 31.06 -46.74 -57.55
CA GLY A 13 31.91 -46.62 -56.35
C GLY A 13 32.35 -45.19 -56.06
N MET A 14 32.63 -44.40 -57.11
CA MET A 14 33.01 -42.99 -57.00
C MET A 14 31.84 -42.12 -56.54
N ILE A 15 30.62 -42.41 -56.99
CA ILE A 15 29.40 -41.71 -56.55
C ILE A 15 29.13 -41.99 -55.06
N PHE A 16 29.30 -43.23 -54.60
CA PHE A 16 29.16 -43.55 -53.17
C PHE A 16 30.20 -42.83 -52.31
N ILE A 17 31.47 -42.80 -52.70
CA ILE A 17 32.53 -42.09 -51.96
C ILE A 17 32.30 -40.57 -51.97
N ALA A 18 31.89 -39.98 -53.10
CA ALA A 18 31.56 -38.57 -53.17
C ALA A 18 30.35 -38.19 -52.30
N SER A 19 29.32 -39.05 -52.26
CA SER A 19 28.14 -38.84 -51.42
C SER A 19 28.45 -38.94 -49.92
N THR A 20 29.27 -39.92 -49.50
CA THR A 20 29.67 -40.05 -48.10
C THR A 20 30.57 -38.89 -47.68
N MET A 21 31.52 -38.47 -48.52
CA MET A 21 32.32 -37.26 -48.28
C MET A 21 31.44 -36.01 -48.17
N GLY A 22 30.45 -35.84 -49.06
CA GLY A 22 29.49 -34.74 -48.99
C GLY A 22 28.72 -34.70 -47.67
N VAL A 23 28.22 -35.85 -47.22
CA VAL A 23 27.53 -35.98 -45.92
C VAL A 23 28.48 -35.68 -44.76
N PHE A 24 29.71 -36.19 -44.78
CA PHE A 24 30.71 -35.91 -43.74
C PHE A 24 31.07 -34.42 -43.66
N ILE A 25 31.21 -33.74 -44.80
CA ILE A 25 31.47 -32.29 -44.85
C ILE A 25 30.30 -31.52 -44.24
N ILE A 26 29.05 -31.86 -44.62
CA ILE A 26 27.85 -31.22 -44.08
C ILE A 26 27.75 -31.44 -42.57
N LEU A 27 27.94 -32.67 -42.08
CA LEU A 27 27.94 -32.99 -40.65
C LEU A 27 29.04 -32.23 -39.89
N SER A 28 30.23 -32.09 -40.48
CA SER A 28 31.32 -31.32 -39.88
C SER A 28 30.99 -29.83 -39.77
N LEU A 29 30.36 -29.25 -40.79
CA LEU A 29 29.88 -27.86 -40.74
C LEU A 29 28.80 -27.69 -39.67
N PHE A 30 27.81 -28.59 -39.63
CA PHE A 30 26.77 -28.57 -38.58
C PHE A 30 27.35 -28.70 -37.18
N ALA A 31 28.31 -29.60 -36.97
CA ALA A 31 28.97 -29.78 -35.68
C ALA A 31 29.71 -28.51 -35.24
N PHE A 32 30.37 -27.81 -36.16
CA PHE A 32 31.02 -26.53 -35.87
C PHE A 32 30.01 -25.43 -35.48
N TYR A 33 28.90 -25.34 -36.19
CA TYR A 33 27.84 -24.37 -35.86
C TYR A 33 27.15 -24.69 -34.52
N LEU A 34 26.89 -25.96 -34.23
CA LEU A 34 26.35 -26.40 -32.93
C LEU A 34 27.31 -26.08 -31.78
N ALA A 35 28.61 -26.32 -31.97
CA ALA A 35 29.62 -25.95 -30.97
C ALA A 35 29.63 -24.44 -30.70
N ARG A 36 29.56 -23.60 -31.75
CA ARG A 36 29.45 -22.14 -31.59
C ARG A 36 28.16 -21.71 -30.91
N PHE A 37 27.04 -22.33 -31.25
CA PHE A 37 25.75 -22.06 -30.62
C PHE A 37 25.79 -22.39 -29.13
N SER A 38 26.28 -23.58 -28.76
CA SER A 38 26.41 -24.02 -27.38
C SER A 38 27.33 -23.12 -26.54
N ILE A 39 28.46 -22.68 -27.10
CA ILE A 39 29.36 -21.72 -26.43
C ILE A 39 28.65 -20.39 -26.18
N THR A 40 27.88 -19.91 -27.17
CA THR A 40 27.16 -18.63 -27.06
C THR A 40 26.05 -18.71 -26.03
N GLU A 41 25.26 -19.79 -26.03
CA GLU A 41 24.21 -20.04 -25.05
C GLU A 41 24.77 -20.13 -23.64
N THR A 42 25.88 -20.86 -23.45
CA THR A 42 26.56 -20.98 -22.14
C THR A 42 27.04 -19.63 -21.63
N ARG A 43 27.63 -18.80 -22.51
CA ARG A 43 28.08 -17.46 -22.14
C ARG A 43 26.92 -16.55 -21.77
N THR A 44 25.84 -16.56 -22.56
CA THR A 44 24.62 -15.78 -22.29
C THR A 44 23.96 -16.22 -20.98
N GLY A 45 23.82 -17.53 -20.74
CA GLY A 45 23.32 -18.08 -19.49
C GLY A 45 24.20 -17.70 -18.28
N GLY A 46 25.52 -17.68 -18.47
CA GLY A 46 26.48 -17.18 -17.48
C GLY A 46 26.22 -15.72 -17.10
N TYR A 47 26.03 -14.84 -18.09
CA TYR A 47 25.71 -13.44 -17.84
C TYR A 47 24.37 -13.25 -17.11
N HIS A 48 23.33 -14.00 -17.50
CA HIS A 48 22.05 -13.97 -16.80
C HIS A 48 22.17 -14.44 -15.35
N MET A 49 22.97 -15.48 -15.09
CA MET A 49 23.20 -15.95 -13.73
C MET A 49 23.95 -14.92 -12.88
N ILE A 50 24.95 -14.23 -13.44
CA ILE A 50 25.66 -13.16 -12.72
C ILE A 50 24.74 -11.96 -12.47
N ASP A 51 23.88 -11.59 -13.42
CA ASP A 51 22.83 -10.57 -13.24
C ASP A 51 21.93 -10.88 -12.04
N ILE A 52 21.38 -12.09 -11.98
CA ILE A 52 20.51 -12.53 -10.87
C ILE A 52 21.26 -12.48 -9.54
N LYS A 53 22.52 -12.94 -9.51
CA LYS A 53 23.36 -12.91 -8.31
C LYS A 53 23.60 -11.47 -7.83
N ALA A 54 23.91 -10.54 -8.74
CA ALA A 54 24.13 -9.14 -8.40
C ALA A 54 22.84 -8.47 -7.88
N ARG A 55 21.66 -8.81 -8.44
CA ARG A 55 20.37 -8.34 -7.90
C ARG A 55 20.09 -8.86 -6.50
N ASN A 56 20.30 -10.15 -6.27
CA ASN A 56 20.14 -10.75 -4.95
C ASN A 56 21.09 -10.11 -3.94
N LEU A 57 22.32 -9.80 -4.33
CA LEU A 57 23.28 -9.11 -3.48
C LEU A 57 22.83 -7.68 -3.13
N ALA A 58 22.31 -6.92 -4.11
CA ALA A 58 21.73 -5.61 -3.83
C ALA A 58 20.53 -5.72 -2.88
N MET A 59 19.74 -6.80 -2.97
CA MET A 59 18.62 -7.04 -2.06
C MET A 59 19.12 -7.32 -0.64
N THR A 60 20.16 -8.13 -0.49
CA THR A 60 20.84 -8.33 0.80
C THR A 60 21.35 -7.02 1.38
N GLY A 61 21.93 -6.14 0.54
CA GLY A 61 22.35 -4.82 0.99
C GLY A 61 21.18 -3.98 1.51
N ILE A 62 20.07 -3.92 0.76
CA ILE A 62 18.84 -3.26 1.23
C ILE A 62 18.42 -3.79 2.59
N GLU A 63 18.35 -5.12 2.77
CA GLU A 63 17.88 -5.69 4.02
C GLU A 63 18.82 -5.39 5.18
N HIS A 64 20.13 -5.45 4.95
CA HIS A 64 21.11 -5.05 5.95
C HIS A 64 20.92 -3.58 6.36
N GLY A 65 20.69 -2.70 5.38
CA GLY A 65 20.42 -1.29 5.63
C GLY A 65 19.13 -1.06 6.43
N ILE A 66 18.03 -1.76 6.09
CA ILE A 66 16.75 -1.65 6.81
C ILE A 66 16.88 -2.17 8.25
N GLN A 67 17.56 -3.29 8.45
CA GLN A 67 17.74 -3.88 9.79
C GLN A 67 18.55 -2.97 10.72
N LEU A 68 19.55 -2.25 10.19
CA LEU A 68 20.31 -1.26 10.96
C LEU A 68 19.55 0.06 11.14
N PHE A 69 18.79 0.47 10.13
CA PHE A 69 17.99 1.68 10.16
C PHE A 69 16.85 1.59 11.20
N LYS A 70 16.18 0.43 11.31
CA LYS A 70 15.03 0.24 12.19
C LYS A 70 15.26 0.66 13.66
N PRO A 71 16.32 0.19 14.36
CA PRO A 71 16.56 0.58 15.75
C PRO A 71 17.26 1.94 15.91
N SER A 72 18.16 2.32 15.00
CA SER A 72 19.08 3.47 15.21
C SER A 72 18.69 4.73 14.42
N ARG A 73 17.86 4.58 13.38
CA ARG A 73 17.56 5.61 12.37
C ARG A 73 18.81 6.24 11.74
N SER A 74 19.95 5.57 11.83
CA SER A 74 21.19 6.05 11.24
C SER A 74 21.11 6.02 9.72
N MET A 75 21.48 7.13 9.09
CA MET A 75 21.54 7.29 7.64
C MET A 75 22.99 7.26 7.13
N SER A 76 23.93 6.77 7.95
CA SER A 76 25.31 6.60 7.52
C SER A 76 25.43 5.56 6.41
N GLU A 77 26.28 5.84 5.43
CA GLU A 77 26.60 4.87 4.38
C GLU A 77 27.20 3.61 5.01
N LEU A 78 26.81 2.46 4.47
CA LEU A 78 27.27 1.16 4.92
C LEU A 78 27.67 0.32 3.72
N SER A 79 28.68 -0.51 3.92
CA SER A 79 29.24 -1.35 2.86
C SER A 79 29.53 -2.73 3.41
N GLY A 80 29.46 -3.73 2.56
CA GLY A 80 29.78 -5.10 2.92
C GLY A 80 30.08 -5.95 1.70
N SER A 81 30.59 -7.13 1.96
CA SER A 81 30.87 -8.14 0.94
C SER A 81 30.17 -9.44 1.28
N PHE A 82 29.73 -10.15 0.26
CA PHE A 82 29.17 -11.49 0.39
C PHE A 82 29.69 -12.35 -0.76
N ASN A 83 30.44 -13.40 -0.40
CA ASN A 83 31.20 -14.23 -1.34
C ASN A 83 32.16 -13.39 -2.20
N THR A 84 31.90 -13.29 -3.50
CA THR A 84 32.75 -12.61 -4.49
C THR A 84 32.18 -11.26 -4.93
N GLY A 85 31.21 -10.72 -4.19
CA GLY A 85 30.54 -9.48 -4.53
C GLY A 85 30.55 -8.49 -3.38
N ASP A 86 30.56 -7.22 -3.74
CA ASP A 86 30.51 -6.09 -2.82
C ASP A 86 29.19 -5.35 -2.99
N TYR A 87 28.71 -4.75 -1.90
CA TYR A 87 27.58 -3.83 -1.94
C TYR A 87 27.84 -2.61 -1.07
N THR A 88 27.24 -1.49 -1.46
CA THR A 88 27.13 -0.27 -0.67
C THR A 88 25.66 0.10 -0.53
N VAL A 89 25.30 0.73 0.59
CA VAL A 89 23.94 1.23 0.84
C VAL A 89 24.04 2.67 1.32
N SER A 90 23.30 3.53 0.64
CA SER A 90 23.21 4.95 0.93
C SER A 90 21.76 5.38 1.14
N PHE A 91 21.61 6.55 1.77
CA PHE A 91 20.31 7.13 2.13
C PHE A 91 20.23 8.54 1.52
N ASP A 92 19.15 8.82 0.79
CA ASP A 92 18.85 10.14 0.21
C ASP A 92 17.56 10.68 0.84
N THR A 93 17.65 11.81 1.53
CA THR A 93 16.52 12.45 2.21
C THR A 93 15.81 13.50 1.35
N LEU A 94 16.29 13.72 0.14
CA LEU A 94 15.81 14.79 -0.74
C LEU A 94 15.09 14.23 -1.95
N ASN A 95 15.60 13.15 -2.54
CA ASN A 95 15.14 12.68 -3.85
C ASN A 95 14.66 11.22 -3.86
N ASN A 96 13.69 10.95 -4.72
CA ASN A 96 13.21 9.61 -5.07
C ASN A 96 14.10 8.92 -6.13
N GLU A 97 13.69 7.74 -6.62
CA GLU A 97 14.42 7.00 -7.64
C GLU A 97 14.60 7.72 -8.99
N SER A 98 13.73 8.67 -9.33
CA SER A 98 13.79 9.47 -10.56
C SER A 98 14.56 10.78 -10.39
N GLY A 99 15.12 11.06 -9.21
CA GLY A 99 15.79 12.31 -8.89
C GLY A 99 14.84 13.48 -8.64
N SER A 100 13.55 13.20 -8.43
CA SER A 100 12.53 14.19 -8.05
C SER A 100 12.44 14.30 -6.54
N SER A 101 12.02 15.46 -6.03
CA SER A 101 11.90 15.65 -4.57
C SER A 101 10.93 14.66 -3.94
N LEU A 102 11.26 14.19 -2.73
CA LEU A 102 10.39 13.31 -1.96
C LEU A 102 9.07 14.04 -1.60
N PRO A 103 7.93 13.33 -1.60
CA PRO A 103 6.63 13.94 -1.36
C PRO A 103 6.45 14.45 0.08
N TYR A 104 7.21 13.90 1.03
CA TYR A 104 7.15 14.25 2.44
C TYR A 104 8.54 14.32 3.06
N SER A 105 8.72 15.20 4.04
CA SER A 105 9.99 15.44 4.73
C SER A 105 10.45 14.28 5.62
N ASN A 106 9.53 13.42 6.05
CA ASN A 106 9.81 12.21 6.83
C ASN A 106 10.09 10.99 5.95
N TYR A 107 10.22 11.15 4.63
CA TYR A 107 10.58 10.05 3.73
C TYR A 107 12.07 10.11 3.43
N LEU A 108 12.63 8.95 3.13
CA LEU A 108 13.97 8.83 2.57
C LEU A 108 13.99 7.70 1.55
N THR A 109 14.91 7.80 0.61
CA THR A 109 15.22 6.73 -0.33
C THR A 109 16.45 5.99 0.15
N ILE A 110 16.31 4.70 0.47
CA ILE A 110 17.45 3.82 0.66
C ILE A 110 17.83 3.23 -0.69
N LYS A 111 19.13 3.23 -1.01
CA LYS A 111 19.68 2.67 -2.24
C LYS A 111 20.74 1.66 -1.89
N SER A 112 20.60 0.41 -2.35
CA SER A 112 21.71 -0.53 -2.39
C SER A 112 22.27 -0.65 -3.80
N LYS A 113 23.59 -0.56 -3.92
CA LYS A 113 24.35 -0.81 -5.14
C LYS A 113 25.26 -2.01 -4.90
N ALA A 114 25.12 -3.06 -5.71
CA ALA A 114 25.93 -4.26 -5.62
C ALA A 114 26.67 -4.53 -6.92
N THR A 115 27.91 -5.00 -6.80
CA THR A 115 28.79 -5.32 -7.92
C THR A 115 29.33 -6.75 -7.78
N ILE A 116 29.19 -7.54 -8.83
CA ILE A 116 29.85 -8.84 -8.98
C ILE A 116 30.55 -8.83 -10.34
N ASN A 117 31.89 -8.85 -10.34
CA ASN A 117 32.72 -8.63 -11.52
C ASN A 117 32.35 -7.31 -12.23
N ASP A 118 31.94 -7.37 -13.50
CA ASP A 118 31.54 -6.27 -14.35
C ASP A 118 30.03 -5.97 -14.30
N VAL A 119 29.26 -6.72 -13.50
CA VAL A 119 27.82 -6.54 -13.37
C VAL A 119 27.49 -5.76 -12.11
N GLU A 120 26.86 -4.59 -12.31
CA GLU A 120 26.34 -3.74 -11.24
C GLU A 120 24.81 -3.74 -11.22
N ARG A 121 24.20 -3.95 -10.05
CA ARG A 121 22.74 -3.81 -9.88
C ARG A 121 22.44 -2.85 -8.73
N ASN A 122 21.41 -2.06 -8.94
CA ASN A 122 20.94 -1.06 -7.99
C ASN A 122 19.50 -1.39 -7.61
N LEU A 123 19.20 -1.46 -6.32
CA LEU A 123 17.85 -1.50 -5.79
C LEU A 123 17.60 -0.25 -4.95
N ARG A 124 16.36 0.23 -4.96
CA ARG A 124 15.94 1.40 -4.19
C ARG A 124 14.57 1.15 -3.58
N LEU A 125 14.36 1.69 -2.37
CA LEU A 125 13.08 1.72 -1.69
C LEU A 125 12.89 3.10 -1.09
N ILE A 126 11.66 3.60 -1.13
CA ILE A 126 11.26 4.77 -0.35
C ILE A 126 10.66 4.24 0.96
N LEU A 127 11.16 4.74 2.08
CA LEU A 127 10.68 4.38 3.41
C LEU A 127 10.52 5.62 4.26
N SER A 128 9.61 5.56 5.22
CA SER A 128 9.50 6.63 6.20
C SER A 128 10.58 6.49 7.29
N SER A 129 11.24 7.60 7.59
CA SER A 129 12.15 7.72 8.74
C SER A 129 11.43 7.79 10.08
N MET A 130 10.10 7.94 10.06
CA MET A 130 9.25 8.08 11.24
C MET A 130 8.17 7.01 11.24
N PRO A 131 7.65 6.61 12.42
CA PRO A 131 6.38 5.92 12.50
C PRO A 131 5.28 6.81 11.91
N GLU A 132 4.30 6.25 11.21
CA GLU A 132 3.19 7.04 10.68
C GLU A 132 2.41 7.72 11.82
N ALA A 133 1.98 8.96 11.61
CA ALA A 133 1.15 9.68 12.57
C ALA A 133 -0.17 8.92 12.87
N PHE A 134 -0.64 8.10 11.92
CA PHE A 134 -1.81 7.23 12.03
C PHE A 134 -1.51 5.85 12.63
N CYS A 135 -0.24 5.51 12.80
CA CYS A 135 0.19 4.31 13.52
C CYS A 135 0.44 4.59 15.01
N PHE A 136 0.48 5.86 15.43
CA PHE A 136 0.53 6.18 16.85
C PHE A 136 -0.85 5.96 17.50
N SER A 137 -0.84 5.34 18.67
CA SER A 137 -2.03 5.24 19.53
C SER A 137 -2.44 6.59 20.11
N TYR A 138 -1.52 7.56 20.10
CA TYR A 138 -1.77 8.94 20.46
C TYR A 138 -0.85 9.87 19.68
N TYR A 139 -1.40 10.91 19.07
CA TYR A 139 -0.65 12.03 18.51
C TYR A 139 -1.20 13.35 19.08
N GLY A 140 -0.40 14.07 19.86
CA GLY A 140 -0.76 15.36 20.45
C GLY A 140 0.08 16.51 19.93
N ASN A 141 -0.49 17.37 19.08
CA ASN A 141 0.15 18.64 18.70
C ASN A 141 -0.08 19.72 19.78
N ASN A 142 0.70 19.66 20.85
CA ASN A 142 0.61 20.57 21.98
C ASN A 142 1.25 21.94 21.69
N LEU A 143 0.42 22.86 21.21
CA LEU A 143 0.81 24.26 20.98
C LEU A 143 1.06 25.05 22.28
N GLY A 144 0.65 24.53 23.45
CA GLY A 144 0.73 25.19 24.75
C GLY A 144 1.98 24.87 25.58
N SER A 145 2.90 24.04 25.09
CA SER A 145 4.10 23.59 25.82
C SER A 145 3.82 22.91 27.17
N VAL A 146 2.64 22.32 27.35
CA VAL A 146 2.27 21.59 28.58
C VAL A 146 2.91 20.19 28.58
N THR A 147 3.34 19.68 29.74
CA THR A 147 3.77 18.28 29.86
C THR A 147 2.56 17.36 29.77
N PHE A 148 2.60 16.35 28.89
CA PHE A 148 1.57 15.31 28.87
C PHE A 148 1.73 14.39 30.09
N ASN A 149 0.80 14.51 31.02
CA ASN A 149 0.79 13.79 32.30
C ASN A 149 -0.63 13.36 32.63
N GLU A 150 -1.00 12.16 32.19
CA GLU A 150 -2.31 11.56 32.45
C GLU A 150 -2.21 10.51 33.57
N ASP A 151 -3.15 10.52 34.52
CA ASP A 151 -3.15 9.64 35.69
C ASP A 151 -4.32 8.63 35.72
N GLN A 152 -5.31 8.76 34.83
CA GLN A 152 -6.48 7.87 34.80
C GLN A 152 -6.33 6.69 33.83
N GLY A 153 -5.21 6.56 33.12
CA GLY A 153 -5.05 5.51 32.11
C GLY A 153 -3.65 5.35 31.56
N THR A 154 -3.49 4.32 30.71
CA THR A 154 -2.24 4.05 29.99
C THR A 154 -2.51 3.88 28.50
N ILE A 155 -1.55 4.29 27.67
CA ILE A 155 -1.58 4.12 26.22
C ILE A 155 -0.87 2.82 25.86
N SER A 156 -1.50 1.98 25.03
CA SER A 156 -0.90 0.79 24.45
C SER A 156 -0.61 1.01 22.98
N GLY A 157 0.66 1.28 22.68
CA GLY A 157 1.26 1.51 21.38
C GLY A 157 2.18 2.73 21.39
N ASP A 158 2.85 2.97 20.27
CA ASP A 158 3.73 4.14 20.13
C ASP A 158 2.90 5.42 20.20
N MET A 159 3.48 6.49 20.74
CA MET A 159 2.81 7.79 20.82
C MET A 159 3.74 8.93 20.45
N TYR A 160 3.16 10.04 20.02
CA TYR A 160 3.85 11.30 19.86
C TYR A 160 3.18 12.43 20.64
N HIS A 161 3.96 13.23 21.37
CA HIS A 161 3.50 14.48 21.98
C HIS A 161 4.47 15.62 21.72
N ASN A 162 3.98 16.76 21.23
CA ASN A 162 4.79 17.96 21.04
C ASN A 162 5.03 18.68 22.38
N GLY A 163 5.94 18.16 23.20
CA GLY A 163 6.29 18.71 24.52
C GLY A 163 6.96 17.66 25.40
N ASN A 164 7.06 17.92 26.70
CA ASN A 164 7.53 16.90 27.64
C ASN A 164 6.47 15.82 27.86
N VAL A 165 6.90 14.63 28.23
CA VAL A 165 6.02 13.47 28.47
C VAL A 165 6.35 12.86 29.82
N SER A 166 5.35 12.47 30.60
CA SER A 166 5.57 11.73 31.85
C SER A 166 6.06 10.30 31.58
N THR A 167 6.79 9.68 32.51
CA THR A 167 7.43 8.37 32.25
C THR A 167 6.44 7.21 32.22
N ASP A 168 5.29 7.33 32.88
CA ASP A 168 4.46 6.18 33.28
C ASP A 168 3.19 6.00 32.44
N ILE A 169 3.00 6.84 31.41
CA ILE A 169 1.76 6.92 30.64
C ILE A 169 1.61 5.86 29.53
N VAL A 170 2.70 5.18 29.12
CA VAL A 170 2.69 4.18 28.03
C VAL A 170 2.97 2.81 28.62
N LEU A 171 1.98 1.91 28.48
CA LEU A 171 2.05 0.51 28.92
C LEU A 171 2.96 -0.33 28.01
N SER A 172 2.91 -0.07 26.71
CA SER A 172 3.70 -0.76 25.68
C SER A 172 3.92 0.17 24.50
N GLY A 173 5.14 0.29 23.98
CA GLY A 173 5.46 1.18 22.86
C GLY A 173 6.47 2.27 23.22
N ILE A 174 6.83 3.09 22.23
CA ILE A 174 7.82 4.16 22.34
C ILE A 174 7.11 5.51 22.54
N LYS A 175 7.59 6.27 23.53
CA LYS A 175 7.18 7.65 23.79
C LYS A 175 8.01 8.58 22.92
N TYR A 176 7.47 9.06 21.81
CA TYR A 176 8.13 10.07 20.99
C TYR A 176 7.70 11.48 21.41
N ASN A 177 8.63 12.44 21.38
CA ASN A 177 8.33 13.83 21.73
C ASN A 177 9.26 14.85 21.07
N SER A 178 8.97 16.15 21.17
CA SER A 178 9.83 17.19 20.57
C SER A 178 11.05 17.58 21.42
N THR A 179 11.06 17.27 22.73
CA THR A 179 12.05 17.79 23.69
C THR A 179 13.09 16.77 24.17
N GLY A 180 12.83 15.48 24.02
CA GLY A 180 13.60 14.38 24.62
C GLY A 180 13.31 14.13 26.11
N SER A 181 12.42 14.90 26.74
CA SER A 181 12.12 14.75 28.18
C SER A 181 11.03 13.70 28.41
N GLY A 182 11.39 12.63 29.12
CA GLY A 182 10.51 11.49 29.42
C GLY A 182 10.16 10.60 28.22
N GLY A 183 10.90 10.75 27.12
CA GLY A 183 10.73 9.98 25.89
C GLY A 183 11.88 10.18 24.90
N THR A 184 11.77 9.55 23.73
CA THR A 184 12.69 9.69 22.60
C THR A 184 12.38 10.95 21.80
N GLN A 185 13.39 11.81 21.61
CA GLN A 185 13.22 13.03 20.84
C GLN A 185 13.05 12.73 19.33
N LEU A 186 12.01 13.30 18.72
CA LEU A 186 11.85 13.48 17.28
C LEU A 186 11.99 14.97 16.96
N THR A 187 13.10 15.35 16.32
CA THR A 187 13.43 16.76 16.01
C THR A 187 12.58 17.36 14.89
N SER A 188 11.96 16.53 14.06
CA SER A 188 11.13 16.96 12.93
C SER A 188 9.87 16.10 12.82
N PRO A 189 8.96 16.12 13.82
CA PRO A 189 7.76 15.28 13.80
C PRO A 189 6.92 15.52 12.52
N PRO A 190 6.15 14.51 12.04
CA PRO A 190 5.27 14.71 10.90
C PRO A 190 4.26 15.80 11.24
N SER A 191 3.96 16.69 10.29
CA SER A 191 2.97 17.74 10.51
C SER A 191 1.61 17.14 10.83
N PHE A 192 0.95 17.64 11.87
CA PHE A 192 -0.45 17.28 12.12
C PHE A 192 -1.28 17.66 10.90
N PRO A 193 -2.21 16.80 10.43
CA PRO A 193 -3.10 17.15 9.34
C PRO A 193 -3.79 18.47 9.65
N THR A 194 -3.71 19.43 8.73
CA THR A 194 -4.48 20.66 8.88
C THR A 194 -5.95 20.31 8.73
N LEU A 195 -6.72 20.49 9.80
CA LEU A 195 -8.18 20.42 9.72
C LEU A 195 -8.64 21.50 8.75
N VAL A 196 -9.25 21.10 7.63
CA VAL A 196 -9.90 22.05 6.71
C VAL A 196 -11.23 22.44 7.34
N THR A 197 -11.24 23.52 8.10
CA THR A 197 -12.42 23.99 8.85
C THR A 197 -13.36 24.85 8.02
N THR A 198 -13.01 25.20 6.78
CA THR A 198 -13.76 26.15 5.95
C THR A 198 -15.25 25.80 5.83
N SER A 199 -15.58 24.54 5.57
CA SER A 199 -16.98 24.11 5.47
C SER A 199 -17.71 24.16 6.82
N TYR A 200 -17.02 23.84 7.90
CA TYR A 200 -17.57 23.88 9.26
C TYR A 200 -17.80 25.33 9.72
N GLU A 201 -16.84 26.23 9.48
CA GLU A 201 -16.98 27.66 9.80
C GLU A 201 -18.04 28.34 8.94
N ALA A 202 -18.16 27.95 7.66
CA ALA A 202 -19.26 28.39 6.81
C ALA A 202 -20.62 27.93 7.35
N LEU A 203 -20.73 26.68 7.80
CA LEU A 203 -21.93 26.15 8.46
C LEU A 203 -22.25 26.94 9.73
N LEU A 204 -21.28 27.15 10.62
CA LEU A 204 -21.47 27.93 11.85
C LEU A 204 -21.91 29.37 11.56
N THR A 205 -21.30 30.02 10.57
CA THR A 205 -21.66 31.39 10.16
C THR A 205 -23.09 31.44 9.60
N SER A 206 -23.47 30.46 8.80
CA SER A 206 -24.84 30.33 8.28
C SER A 206 -25.87 30.09 9.39
N ALA A 207 -25.53 29.26 10.38
CA ALA A 207 -26.39 28.98 11.53
C ALA A 207 -26.54 30.22 12.44
N ALA A 208 -25.45 30.95 12.68
CA ALA A 208 -25.46 32.15 13.51
C ALA A 208 -26.20 33.34 12.88
N SER A 209 -26.31 33.37 11.55
CA SER A 209 -27.05 34.40 10.81
C SER A 209 -28.53 34.09 10.63
N ALA A 210 -29.01 32.92 11.08
CA ALA A 210 -30.42 32.58 11.07
C ALA A 210 -31.21 33.48 12.04
N SER A 211 -32.15 34.27 11.51
CA SER A 211 -33.02 35.16 12.30
C SER A 211 -34.26 34.42 12.82
N GLY A 212 -34.62 34.66 14.09
CA GLY A 212 -35.82 34.10 14.74
C GLY A 212 -35.48 33.32 16.02
N PRO A 213 -36.46 32.98 16.89
CA PRO A 213 -36.20 32.10 18.03
C PRO A 213 -35.72 30.73 17.52
N TYR A 214 -34.55 30.30 17.96
CA TYR A 214 -34.05 28.94 17.72
C TYR A 214 -34.91 27.95 18.51
N THR A 215 -36.06 27.61 17.92
CA THR A 215 -36.96 26.61 18.42
C THR A 215 -36.58 25.32 17.70
N ASN A 216 -35.86 24.44 18.39
CA ASN A 216 -35.47 23.16 17.82
C ASN A 216 -36.72 22.27 17.74
N TYR A 217 -37.30 22.18 16.56
CA TYR A 217 -38.40 21.27 16.28
C TYR A 217 -37.82 19.90 15.91
N ALA A 218 -38.20 18.88 16.68
CA ALA A 218 -38.04 17.50 16.24
C ALA A 218 -39.30 17.07 15.48
N LEU A 219 -39.12 16.30 14.42
CA LEU A 219 -40.25 15.65 13.75
C LEU A 219 -40.68 14.45 14.59
N HIS A 220 -41.97 14.41 14.93
CA HIS A 220 -42.57 13.27 15.62
C HIS A 220 -43.37 12.43 14.63
N PHE A 221 -42.83 11.27 14.27
CA PHE A 221 -43.50 10.29 13.42
C PHE A 221 -44.37 9.40 14.29
N ASN A 222 -45.69 9.59 14.26
CA ASN A 222 -46.64 8.92 15.16
C ASN A 222 -47.61 7.97 14.44
N SER A 223 -47.55 7.92 13.11
CA SER A 223 -48.30 7.00 12.27
C SER A 223 -47.38 6.09 11.44
N SER A 224 -47.95 5.03 10.86
CA SER A 224 -47.21 4.12 9.96
C SER A 224 -46.86 4.72 8.59
N SER A 225 -47.40 5.91 8.28
CA SER A 225 -47.18 6.59 6.99
C SER A 225 -46.39 7.89 7.13
N ASP A 226 -46.08 8.31 8.35
CA ASP A 226 -45.32 9.54 8.54
C ASP A 226 -43.87 9.29 8.10
N GLN A 227 -43.44 10.07 7.11
CA GLN A 227 -42.08 10.04 6.61
C GLN A 227 -41.70 11.39 6.05
N VAL A 228 -40.41 11.70 6.09
CA VAL A 228 -39.83 12.76 5.27
C VAL A 228 -39.26 12.09 4.03
N HIS A 229 -39.76 12.48 2.86
CA HIS A 229 -39.22 12.00 1.60
C HIS A 229 -38.22 13.03 1.05
N ILE A 230 -36.96 12.61 0.91
CA ILE A 230 -35.92 13.38 0.24
C ILE A 230 -35.81 12.86 -1.20
N PRO A 231 -35.95 13.72 -2.23
CA PRO A 231 -35.83 13.30 -3.62
C PRO A 231 -34.43 12.76 -3.97
N ASN A 232 -34.38 11.92 -4.99
CA ASN A 232 -33.13 11.35 -5.50
C ASN A 232 -32.14 12.46 -5.96
N HIS A 233 -30.85 12.26 -5.67
CA HIS A 233 -29.79 13.19 -6.07
C HIS A 233 -28.47 12.46 -6.35
N SER A 234 -27.61 13.03 -7.19
CA SER A 234 -26.28 12.47 -7.50
C SER A 234 -25.34 12.43 -6.29
N ASP A 235 -25.56 13.29 -5.31
CA ASP A 235 -24.79 13.34 -4.06
C ASP A 235 -25.38 12.44 -2.95
N ILE A 236 -26.45 11.71 -3.27
CA ILE A 236 -27.15 10.81 -2.35
C ILE A 236 -27.11 9.42 -2.96
N ASN A 237 -28.08 9.08 -3.81
CA ASN A 237 -28.38 7.71 -4.20
C ASN A 237 -28.31 7.42 -5.70
N VAL A 238 -27.96 8.41 -6.52
CA VAL A 238 -27.78 8.23 -7.98
C VAL A 238 -26.31 8.17 -8.38
N GLY A 239 -25.39 8.64 -7.53
CA GLY A 239 -23.95 8.64 -7.77
C GLY A 239 -23.21 7.49 -7.08
N THR A 240 -21.94 7.30 -7.45
CA THR A 240 -21.01 6.39 -6.76
C THR A 240 -20.14 7.21 -5.81
N HIS A 241 -20.18 6.87 -4.53
CA HIS A 241 -19.42 7.54 -3.48
C HIS A 241 -18.43 6.58 -2.83
N THR A 242 -17.15 6.96 -2.77
CA THR A 242 -16.11 6.15 -2.14
C THR A 242 -16.22 6.13 -0.61
N GLN A 243 -16.80 7.19 -0.03
CA GLN A 243 -17.02 7.34 1.40
C GLN A 243 -18.37 8.01 1.63
N ARG A 244 -19.13 7.53 2.62
CA ARG A 244 -20.43 8.07 3.00
C ARG A 244 -20.63 7.93 4.50
N THR A 245 -21.06 9.02 5.13
CA THR A 245 -21.47 9.04 6.54
C THR A 245 -22.90 9.54 6.61
N VAL A 246 -23.73 8.83 7.37
CA VAL A 246 -25.11 9.24 7.70
C VAL A 246 -25.19 9.36 9.21
N GLU A 247 -25.65 10.51 9.70
CA GLU A 247 -25.85 10.78 11.12
C GLU A 247 -27.29 11.20 11.39
N ALA A 248 -27.83 10.76 12.53
CA ALA A 248 -29.18 11.11 12.95
C ALA A 248 -29.27 11.18 14.47
N TRP A 249 -30.02 12.16 14.97
CA TRP A 249 -30.44 12.25 16.36
C TRP A 249 -31.88 11.79 16.45
N PHE A 250 -32.17 10.78 17.27
CA PHE A 250 -33.50 10.20 17.38
C PHE A 250 -33.86 9.90 18.83
N LYS A 251 -35.17 9.84 19.09
CA LYS A 251 -35.75 9.32 20.32
C LYS A 251 -36.85 8.34 19.94
N VAL A 252 -36.87 7.19 20.62
CA VAL A 252 -37.88 6.15 20.42
C VAL A 252 -38.90 6.23 21.54
N ASP A 253 -40.17 6.36 21.19
CA ASP A 253 -41.24 6.38 22.20
C ASP A 253 -41.59 4.97 22.69
N ASP A 254 -41.66 3.98 21.78
CA ASP A 254 -41.92 2.58 22.12
C ASP A 254 -40.90 1.63 21.48
N LYS A 255 -40.03 1.07 22.31
CA LYS A 255 -38.97 0.13 21.90
C LYS A 255 -39.47 -1.31 21.73
N THR A 256 -40.69 -1.62 22.17
CA THR A 256 -41.23 -2.99 22.21
C THR A 256 -41.92 -3.43 20.91
N ARG A 257 -41.99 -2.52 19.92
CA ARG A 257 -42.64 -2.77 18.64
C ARG A 257 -41.95 -3.92 17.89
N SER A 258 -42.77 -4.79 17.29
CA SER A 258 -42.31 -5.97 16.54
C SER A 258 -42.03 -5.72 15.06
N HIS A 259 -42.33 -4.52 14.55
CA HIS A 259 -41.98 -4.10 13.19
C HIS A 259 -40.78 -3.15 13.23
N LYS A 260 -40.11 -2.98 12.08
CA LYS A 260 -39.00 -2.04 11.96
C LYS A 260 -39.50 -0.62 12.17
N GLN A 261 -38.77 0.14 12.97
CA GLN A 261 -38.95 1.58 13.16
C GLN A 261 -37.77 2.26 12.45
N THR A 262 -37.99 2.65 11.20
CA THR A 262 -36.93 3.19 10.31
C THR A 262 -36.59 4.63 10.69
N ILE A 263 -35.30 4.88 10.93
CA ILE A 263 -34.74 6.22 11.18
C ILE A 263 -34.23 6.82 9.87
N TYR A 264 -33.58 5.98 9.05
CA TYR A 264 -33.05 6.35 7.76
C TYR A 264 -33.13 5.18 6.79
N GLU A 265 -33.48 5.47 5.55
CA GLU A 265 -33.39 4.52 4.45
C GLU A 265 -33.03 5.25 3.16
N GLU A 266 -32.10 4.66 2.42
CA GLU A 266 -31.65 5.15 1.13
C GLU A 266 -31.41 3.97 0.18
N GLY A 267 -31.68 4.21 -1.10
CA GLY A 267 -31.43 3.26 -2.17
C GLY A 267 -32.70 2.52 -2.57
N GLY A 268 -32.58 1.23 -2.82
CA GLY A 268 -33.69 0.38 -3.24
C GLY A 268 -33.32 -1.10 -3.14
N THR A 269 -34.03 -1.96 -3.84
CA THR A 269 -33.96 -3.42 -3.63
C THR A 269 -32.53 -3.99 -3.64
N VAL A 270 -31.69 -3.57 -4.58
CA VAL A 270 -30.39 -4.21 -4.83
C VAL A 270 -29.18 -3.50 -4.18
N ARG A 271 -29.35 -2.24 -3.77
CA ARG A 271 -28.31 -1.41 -3.17
C ARG A 271 -28.92 -0.41 -2.21
N GLY A 272 -28.31 -0.20 -1.05
CA GLY A 272 -28.78 0.81 -0.14
C GLY A 272 -28.13 0.80 1.23
N LEU A 273 -28.65 1.69 2.07
CA LEU A 273 -28.26 1.93 3.45
C LEU A 273 -29.53 2.09 4.29
N ASN A 274 -29.55 1.53 5.50
CA ASN A 274 -30.62 1.78 6.43
C ASN A 274 -30.15 1.82 7.89
N ILE A 275 -30.86 2.61 8.68
CA ILE A 275 -30.76 2.67 10.13
C ILE A 275 -32.18 2.50 10.67
N TYR A 276 -32.39 1.50 11.51
CA TYR A 276 -33.71 1.22 12.06
C TYR A 276 -33.61 0.54 13.42
N ILE A 277 -34.71 0.56 14.15
CA ILE A 277 -34.84 -0.11 15.44
C ILE A 277 -35.77 -1.29 15.30
N HIS A 278 -35.37 -2.41 15.89
CA HIS A 278 -36.13 -3.65 15.87
C HIS A 278 -35.81 -4.50 17.10
N THR A 279 -36.51 -5.62 17.26
CA THR A 279 -36.26 -6.65 18.29
C THR A 279 -35.92 -6.06 19.67
N ASN A 280 -36.93 -5.66 20.43
CA ASN A 280 -36.76 -5.11 21.79
C ASN A 280 -35.88 -3.84 21.89
N GLY A 281 -35.89 -3.00 20.84
CA GLY A 281 -35.26 -1.69 20.88
C GLY A 281 -33.79 -1.67 20.47
N THR A 282 -33.25 -2.77 19.95
CA THR A 282 -31.91 -2.84 19.38
C THR A 282 -31.83 -1.96 18.13
N LEU A 283 -30.76 -1.17 18.05
CA LEU A 283 -30.47 -0.36 16.88
C LEU A 283 -29.73 -1.22 15.86
N TYR A 284 -30.16 -1.15 14.60
CA TYR A 284 -29.50 -1.80 13.49
C TYR A 284 -29.06 -0.77 12.47
N GLY A 285 -27.83 -0.90 12.01
CA GLY A 285 -27.31 -0.18 10.85
C GLY A 285 -26.88 -1.20 9.82
N GLY A 286 -27.33 -1.04 8.58
CA GLY A 286 -26.92 -1.94 7.51
C GLY A 286 -26.76 -1.27 6.17
N ALA A 287 -25.97 -1.92 5.33
CA ALA A 287 -25.83 -1.59 3.92
C ALA A 287 -25.74 -2.86 3.09
N TRP A 288 -26.05 -2.76 1.80
CA TRP A 288 -25.99 -3.88 0.88
C TRP A 288 -25.62 -3.45 -0.55
N ASN A 289 -24.95 -4.35 -1.27
CA ASN A 289 -24.71 -4.26 -2.70
C ASN A 289 -24.73 -5.66 -3.34
N GLU A 290 -25.92 -6.13 -3.71
CA GLU A 290 -26.15 -7.47 -4.25
C GLU A 290 -25.58 -7.75 -5.67
N PRO A 291 -25.51 -6.79 -6.61
CA PRO A 291 -25.02 -7.09 -7.96
C PRO A 291 -23.57 -7.59 -8.00
N GLY A 292 -23.37 -8.71 -8.70
CA GLY A 292 -22.06 -9.31 -8.91
C GLY A 292 -21.17 -8.45 -9.83
N GLY A 293 -19.86 -8.49 -9.58
CA GLY A 293 -18.88 -7.73 -10.36
C GLY A 293 -18.65 -6.28 -9.90
N GLU A 294 -19.31 -5.86 -8.82
CA GLU A 294 -19.06 -4.59 -8.14
C GLU A 294 -18.23 -4.83 -6.86
N SER A 295 -18.85 -4.77 -5.68
CA SER A 295 -18.16 -4.97 -4.41
C SER A 295 -17.97 -6.44 -4.02
N ASN A 296 -18.65 -7.37 -4.69
CA ASN A 296 -18.78 -8.78 -4.28
C ASN A 296 -19.24 -8.94 -2.82
N TRP A 297 -20.02 -7.98 -2.31
CA TRP A 297 -20.46 -7.91 -0.92
C TRP A 297 -21.97 -7.70 -0.84
N ASN A 298 -22.70 -8.75 -0.47
CA ASN A 298 -24.17 -8.76 -0.41
C ASN A 298 -24.78 -7.90 0.71
N GLY A 299 -23.96 -7.33 1.59
CA GLY A 299 -24.41 -6.50 2.70
C GLY A 299 -24.20 -7.10 4.09
N HIS A 300 -24.37 -6.26 5.10
CA HIS A 300 -24.26 -6.63 6.51
C HIS A 300 -25.07 -5.69 7.38
N TRP A 301 -25.59 -6.20 8.50
CA TRP A 301 -26.31 -5.45 9.52
C TRP A 301 -25.63 -5.62 10.86
N ILE A 302 -25.30 -4.51 11.49
CA ILE A 302 -24.64 -4.46 12.80
C ILE A 302 -25.67 -4.04 13.84
N PRO A 303 -25.91 -4.86 14.88
CA PRO A 303 -26.71 -4.47 16.03
C PRO A 303 -25.86 -3.67 17.04
N TRP A 304 -26.51 -2.73 17.74
CA TRP A 304 -25.98 -2.05 18.94
C TRP A 304 -26.95 -2.16 20.11
#